data_AF-A0A4Q2QR80-F1
#
_entry.id   AF-A0A4Q2QR80-F1
#
_cell.length_a   1.000
_cell.length_b   1.000
_cell.length_c   1.000
_cell.angle_alpha   90.00
_cell.angle_beta   90.00
_cell.angle_gamma   90.00
#
_symmetry.space_group_name_H-M   'P 1'
#
loop_
_entity.id
_entity.type
_entity.pdbx_description
1 polymer ?
#
loop_
_entity_poly.entity_id
_entity_poly.type
_entity_poly.pdbx_seq_one_letter_code
_entity_poly.pdbx_strand_id
1 'polypeptide(L)'
;MACTRDCAFFDIIQQAFPNAKITLYDSDYQALASVVSGENQYFIGNNITTGHCISKYFSQSLVIAHYFRQQEQHNRFVTRDDRPELHQLFDRFIHAVDSDTAMRIMQNWLNRGDLSFL
;
A
#
# COMPACT_ATOMS: atom_id res chain seq x y z
N MET A 1 3.11 2.41 17.11
CA MET A 1 3.19 2.09 15.67
C MET A 1 1.78 2.22 15.14
N ALA A 2 1.59 3.08 14.15
CA ALA A 2 0.31 3.30 13.51
C ALA A 2 0.10 2.28 12.39
N CYS A 3 -1.13 1.79 12.26
CA CYS A 3 -1.59 1.02 11.11
C CYS A 3 -3.08 1.33 10.87
N THR A 4 -3.61 1.01 9.70
CA THR A 4 -5.04 1.09 9.43
C THR A 4 -5.79 -0.08 10.08
N ARG A 5 -7.11 0.02 10.27
CA ARG A 5 -7.91 -1.08 10.88
C ARG A 5 -7.82 -2.40 10.13
N ASP A 6 -7.60 -2.34 8.82
CA ASP A 6 -7.38 -3.48 7.93
C ASP A 6 -5.90 -3.89 7.82
N CYS A 7 -5.09 -3.58 8.84
CA CYS A 7 -3.66 -3.87 8.89
C CYS A 7 -3.34 -5.32 8.49
N ALA A 8 -2.94 -5.53 7.24
CA ALA A 8 -2.56 -6.85 6.75
C ALA A 8 -1.19 -7.32 7.27
N PHE A 9 -0.49 -6.48 8.04
CA PHE A 9 0.91 -6.66 8.42
C PHE A 9 1.12 -7.07 9.88
N PHE A 10 0.08 -7.49 10.61
CA PHE A 10 0.19 -7.85 12.03
C PHE A 10 1.30 -8.87 12.32
N ASP A 11 1.41 -9.92 11.50
CA ASP A 11 2.43 -10.96 11.68
C ASP A 11 3.85 -10.38 11.56
N ILE A 12 4.07 -9.48 10.60
CA ILE A 12 5.35 -8.78 10.41
C ILE A 12 5.66 -7.91 11.61
N ILE A 13 4.67 -7.15 12.10
CA ILE A 13 4.86 -6.27 13.25
C ILE A 13 5.23 -7.10 14.48
N GLN A 14 4.54 -8.20 14.74
CA GLN A 14 4.81 -9.05 15.90
C GLN A 14 6.20 -9.71 15.83
N GLN A 15 6.65 -10.13 14.65
CA GLN A 15 7.96 -10.76 14.48
C GLN A 15 9.11 -9.75 14.53
N ALA A 16 8.99 -8.63 13.81
CA ALA A 16 10.06 -7.64 13.70
C ALA A 16 10.10 -6.68 14.90
N PHE A 17 8.95 -6.42 15.52
CA PHE A 17 8.78 -5.46 16.61
C PHE A 17 7.89 -6.04 17.72
N PRO A 18 8.32 -7.10 18.43
CA PRO A 18 7.49 -7.82 19.40
C PRO A 18 6.96 -6.96 20.55
N ASN A 19 7.62 -5.83 20.84
CA ASN A 19 7.23 -4.88 21.89
C ASN A 19 6.45 -3.66 21.34
N ALA A 20 6.14 -3.63 20.04
CA ALA A 20 5.41 -2.51 19.45
C ALA A 20 3.97 -2.46 19.97
N LYS A 21 3.58 -1.29 20.46
CA LYS A 21 2.17 -0.97 20.69
C LYS A 21 1.56 -0.51 19.36
N ILE A 22 0.52 -1.22 18.92
CA ILE A 22 -0.18 -0.93 17.66
C ILE A 22 -1.38 -0.05 17.95
N THR A 23 -1.47 1.09 17.26
CA THR A 23 -2.63 1.98 17.28
C THR A 23 -3.30 1.94 15.91
N LEU A 24 -4.59 1.67 15.89
CA LEU A 24 -5.36 1.50 14.66
C LEU A 24 -6.13 2.77 14.30
N TYR A 25 -6.10 3.14 13.03
CA TYR A 25 -6.76 4.32 12.47
C TYR A 25 -7.68 3.94 11.30
N ASP A 26 -8.60 4.83 10.94
CA ASP A 26 -9.60 4.56 9.89
C ASP A 26 -9.05 4.79 8.47
N SER A 27 -7.90 5.46 8.32
CA SER A 27 -7.27 5.73 7.03
C SER A 27 -5.76 5.92 7.12
N ASP A 28 -5.06 5.71 6.00
CA ASP A 28 -3.63 6.00 5.85
C ASP A 28 -3.30 7.44 6.25
N TYR A 29 -4.16 8.40 5.89
CA TYR A 29 -3.95 9.81 6.24
C TYR A 29 -3.91 10.03 7.74
N GLN A 30 -4.88 9.51 8.49
CA GLN A 30 -4.93 9.66 9.95
C GLN A 30 -3.75 8.94 10.62
N ALA A 31 -3.43 7.74 10.14
CA ALA A 31 -2.30 6.97 10.65
C ALA A 31 -0.96 7.69 10.44
N LEU A 32 -0.71 8.22 9.24
CA LEU A 32 0.48 9.00 8.92
C LEU A 32 0.52 10.35 9.66
N ALA A 33 -0.62 11.04 9.80
CA ALA A 33 -0.72 12.27 10.56
C ALA A 33 -0.33 12.07 12.04
N SER A 34 -0.66 10.91 12.62
CA SER A 34 -0.24 10.56 13.99
C SER A 34 1.29 10.41 14.13
N VAL A 35 1.98 10.11 13.03
CA VAL A 35 3.45 10.07 13.02
C VAL A 35 4.02 11.49 13.00
N VAL A 36 3.43 12.36 12.19
CA VAL A 36 3.82 13.79 12.13
C VAL A 36 3.58 14.49 13.46
N SER A 37 2.48 14.19 14.16
CA SER A 37 2.17 14.78 15.47
C SER A 37 3.00 14.20 16.63
N GLY A 38 3.73 13.11 16.39
CA GLY A 38 4.52 12.41 17.42
C GLY A 38 3.74 11.47 18.32
N GLU A 39 2.44 11.25 18.06
CA GLU A 39 1.64 10.23 18.75
C GLU A 39 2.14 8.81 18.47
N ASN A 40 2.62 8.57 17.25
CA ASN A 40 3.27 7.33 16.84
C ASN A 40 4.66 7.60 16.28
N GLN A 41 5.61 6.71 16.55
CA GLN A 41 6.97 6.83 16.01
C GLN A 41 7.08 6.34 14.56
N TYR A 42 6.27 5.36 14.20
CA TYR A 42 6.31 4.70 12.89
C TYR A 42 4.90 4.35 12.42
N PHE A 43 4.74 4.29 11.10
CA PHE A 43 3.59 3.75 10.40
C PHE A 43 4.04 2.56 9.55
N ILE A 44 3.18 1.55 9.42
CA ILE A 44 3.37 0.42 8.50
C ILE A 44 2.10 0.24 7.66
N GLY A 45 2.28 0.07 6.34
CA GLY A 45 1.17 0.03 5.39
C GLY A 45 1.62 -0.41 3.99
N ASN A 46 0.66 -0.43 3.06
CA ASN A 46 0.92 -0.79 1.67
C ASN A 46 1.79 0.29 1.00
N ASN A 47 2.88 -0.11 0.35
CA ASN A 47 3.86 0.79 -0.28
C ASN A 47 3.22 1.76 -1.31
N ILE A 48 2.24 1.31 -2.07
CA ILE A 48 1.60 2.14 -3.12
C ILE A 48 0.70 3.20 -2.49
N THR A 49 -0.23 2.82 -1.61
CA THR A 49 -1.17 3.77 -1.00
C THR A 49 -0.43 4.74 -0.06
N THR A 50 0.54 4.22 0.68
CA THR A 50 1.41 5.01 1.57
C THR A 50 2.25 5.99 0.78
N GLY A 51 2.92 5.54 -0.29
CA GLY A 51 3.73 6.40 -1.15
C GLY A 51 2.91 7.54 -1.78
N HIS A 52 1.71 7.22 -2.28
CA HIS A 52 0.78 8.24 -2.77
C HIS A 52 0.40 9.24 -1.67
N CYS A 53 0.04 8.76 -0.48
CA CYS A 53 -0.40 9.61 0.63
C CYS A 53 0.73 10.53 1.11
N ILE A 54 1.95 10.01 1.24
CA ILE A 54 3.15 10.80 1.59
C ILE A 54 3.41 11.86 0.51
N SER A 55 3.47 11.46 -0.76
CA SER A 55 3.73 12.38 -1.88
C SER A 55 2.72 13.54 -1.91
N LYS A 56 1.44 13.22 -1.68
CA LYS A 56 0.35 14.19 -1.76
C LYS A 56 0.23 15.11 -0.54
N TYR A 57 0.46 14.60 0.67
CA TYR A 57 0.11 15.32 1.91
C TYR A 57 1.30 15.54 2.86
N PHE A 58 2.35 14.72 2.81
CA PHE A 58 3.41 14.68 3.82
C PHE A 58 4.82 14.67 3.22
N SER A 59 4.99 15.17 1.99
CA SER A 59 6.22 15.05 1.20
C SER A 59 7.45 15.70 1.82
N GLN A 60 7.25 16.63 2.75
CA GLN A 60 8.32 17.34 3.48
C GLN A 60 8.48 16.86 4.93
N SER A 61 7.64 15.92 5.38
CA SER A 61 7.55 15.53 6.80
C SER A 61 7.81 14.05 7.01
N LEU A 62 7.51 13.20 6.03
CA LEU A 62 7.64 11.75 6.13
C LEU A 62 8.45 11.20 4.96
N VAL A 63 9.20 10.14 5.25
CA VAL A 63 9.95 9.34 4.28
C VAL A 63 9.73 7.87 4.57
N ILE A 64 9.81 7.03 3.53
CA ILE A 64 9.77 5.58 3.71
C ILE A 64 11.15 5.13 4.17
N ALA A 65 11.22 4.57 5.39
CA ALA A 65 12.48 4.14 5.99
C ALA A 65 12.86 2.69 5.66
N HIS A 66 11.88 1.84 5.35
CA HIS A 66 12.13 0.41 5.12
C HIS A 66 11.02 -0.24 4.28
N TYR A 67 11.39 -1.19 3.42
CA TYR A 67 10.48 -2.06 2.69
C TYR A 67 10.63 -3.50 3.18
N PHE A 68 9.55 -4.12 3.62
CA PHE A 68 9.53 -5.53 4.00
C PHE A 68 9.36 -6.40 2.75
N ARG A 69 10.20 -7.42 2.59
CA ARG A 69 10.20 -8.33 1.41
C ARG A 69 9.04 -9.35 1.39
N GLN A 70 8.00 -9.19 2.22
CA GLN A 70 7.03 -10.26 2.45
C GLN A 70 5.62 -9.91 1.94
N GLN A 71 5.04 -10.91 1.28
CA GLN A 71 3.75 -10.97 0.57
C GLN A 71 3.54 -9.87 -0.48
N GLU A 72 3.67 -10.27 -1.75
CA GLU A 72 3.00 -9.62 -2.87
C GLU A 72 1.51 -9.46 -2.55
N GLN A 73 1.11 -8.25 -2.15
CA GLN A 73 -0.31 -7.93 -2.08
C GLN A 73 -0.83 -7.77 -3.50
N HIS A 74 -1.54 -8.81 -3.91
CA HIS A 74 -2.07 -8.94 -5.23
C HIS A 74 -3.49 -8.42 -5.30
N ASN A 75 -3.68 -7.27 -5.93
CA ASN A 75 -5.02 -6.81 -6.29
C ASN A 75 -5.58 -7.69 -7.42
N ARG A 76 -6.82 -8.13 -7.28
CA ARG A 76 -7.51 -9.01 -8.23
C ARG A 76 -8.95 -8.56 -8.42
N PHE A 77 -9.45 -8.69 -9.64
CA PHE A 77 -10.88 -8.62 -9.90
C PHE A 77 -11.51 -9.96 -9.49
N VAL A 78 -12.65 -9.90 -8.81
CA VAL A 78 -13.40 -11.08 -8.39
C VAL A 78 -14.76 -11.04 -9.08
N THR A 79 -15.13 -12.16 -9.70
CA THR A 79 -16.42 -12.35 -10.38
C THR A 79 -17.16 -13.50 -9.73
N ARG A 80 -18.49 -13.53 -9.88
CA ARG A 80 -19.27 -14.70 -9.46
C ARG A 80 -18.93 -15.91 -10.33
N ASP A 81 -18.94 -17.09 -9.73
CA ASP A 81 -18.62 -18.35 -10.41
C ASP A 81 -19.59 -18.69 -11.55
N ASP A 82 -20.85 -18.21 -11.47
CA ASP A 82 -21.87 -18.40 -12.51
C ASP A 82 -21.75 -17.41 -13.69
N ARG A 83 -20.65 -16.66 -13.79
CA ARG A 83 -20.38 -15.69 -14.87
C ARG A 83 -18.98 -15.86 -15.47
N PRO A 84 -18.68 -17.01 -16.10
CA PRO A 84 -17.35 -17.28 -16.64
C PRO A 84 -16.95 -16.32 -17.77
N GLU A 85 -17.91 -15.79 -18.55
CA GLU A 85 -17.62 -14.84 -19.63
C GLU A 85 -17.10 -13.51 -19.10
N LEU A 86 -17.60 -13.05 -17.95
CA LEU A 86 -17.12 -11.82 -17.30
C LEU A 86 -15.72 -12.02 -16.74
N HIS A 87 -15.46 -13.18 -16.14
CA HIS A 87 -14.12 -13.55 -15.67
C HIS A 87 -13.10 -13.51 -16.81
N GLN A 88 -13.41 -14.20 -17.92
CA GLN A 88 -12.55 -14.22 -19.10
C GLN A 88 -12.36 -12.84 -19.73
N LEU A 89 -13.38 -11.97 -19.67
CA LEU A 89 -13.26 -10.59 -20.15
C LEU A 89 -12.24 -9.80 -19.32
N PHE A 90 -12.32 -9.86 -17.99
CA PHE A 90 -11.36 -9.19 -17.12
C PHE A 90 -9.95 -9.76 -17.29
N ASP A 91 -9.81 -11.09 -17.39
CA ASP A 91 -8.51 -11.71 -17.62
C ASP A 91 -7.89 -11.24 -18.94
N ARG A 92 -8.64 -11.26 -20.05
CA ARG A 92 -8.14 -10.76 -21.33
C ARG A 92 -7.76 -9.28 -21.26
N PHE A 93 -8.56 -8.47 -20.57
CA PHE A 93 -8.25 -7.05 -20.37
C PHE A 93 -6.93 -6.86 -19.62
N ILE A 94 -6.74 -7.56 -18.50
CA ILE A 94 -5.52 -7.47 -17.68
C ILE A 94 -4.30 -7.93 -18.48
N HIS A 95 -4.40 -9.06 -19.20
CA HIS A 95 -3.29 -9.59 -20.01
C HIS A 95 -2.95 -8.73 -21.23
N ALA A 96 -3.89 -7.91 -21.72
CA ALA A 96 -3.65 -6.96 -22.80
C ALA A 96 -2.90 -5.70 -22.32
N VAL A 97 -2.78 -5.47 -21.01
CA VAL A 97 -1.99 -4.37 -20.47
C VAL A 97 -0.50 -4.73 -20.53
N ASP A 98 0.23 -4.13 -21.47
CA ASP A 98 1.67 -4.28 -21.55
C ASP A 98 2.41 -3.59 -20.38
N SER A 99 3.70 -3.93 -20.22
CA SER A 99 4.56 -3.40 -19.16
C SER A 99 4.68 -1.88 -19.20
N ASP A 100 4.72 -1.29 -20.40
CA ASP A 100 4.85 0.15 -20.58
C ASP A 100 3.59 0.88 -20.10
N THR A 101 2.41 0.33 -20.41
CA THR A 101 1.13 0.86 -19.95
C THR A 101 0.96 0.69 -18.46
N ALA A 102 1.32 -0.48 -17.91
CA ALA A 102 1.33 -0.69 -16.47
C ALA A 102 2.24 0.33 -15.77
N MET A 103 3.44 0.56 -16.28
CA MET A 103 4.39 1.54 -15.74
C MET A 103 3.85 2.97 -15.81
N ARG A 104 3.25 3.40 -16.94
CA ARG A 104 2.61 4.73 -17.04
C ARG A 104 1.48 4.89 -16.04
N ILE A 105 0.65 3.86 -15.85
CA ILE A 105 -0.42 3.88 -14.84
C ILE A 105 0.21 4.08 -13.45
N MET A 106 1.22 3.28 -13.08
CA MET A 106 1.89 3.41 -11.77
C MET A 106 2.50 4.80 -11.57
N GLN A 107 3.18 5.35 -12.57
CA GLN A 107 3.78 6.69 -12.50
C GLN A 107 2.74 7.80 -12.29
N ASN A 108 1.56 7.69 -12.90
CA ASN A 108 0.49 8.66 -12.68
C ASN A 108 -0.04 8.63 -11.24
N TRP A 109 -0.07 7.45 -10.61
CA TRP A 109 -0.53 7.30 -9.23
C TRP A 109 0.52 7.72 -8.20
N LEU A 110 1.81 7.45 -8.46
CA LEU A 110 2.90 7.67 -7.50
C LEU A 110 3.67 8.98 -7.73
N ASN A 111 3.40 9.67 -8.83
CA ASN A 111 3.86 11.01 -9.20
C ASN A 111 5.33 11.29 -8.81
N ARG A 112 6.29 10.79 -9.61
CA ARG A 112 7.76 10.94 -9.40
C ARG A 112 8.26 10.66 -7.96
N GLY A 113 7.50 9.96 -7.12
CA GLY A 113 8.00 9.37 -5.88
C GLY A 113 9.02 8.28 -6.19
N ASP A 114 9.87 7.96 -5.20
CA ASP A 114 10.90 6.94 -5.34
C ASP A 114 10.27 5.58 -5.67
N LEU A 115 10.45 5.12 -6.91
CA LEU A 115 10.01 3.81 -7.41
C LEU A 115 11.05 2.72 -7.11
N SER A 116 12.07 2.96 -6.29
CA SER A 116 13.15 2.00 -5.97
C SER A 116 12.69 0.67 -5.38
N PHE A 117 11.41 0.55 -5.02
CA PHE A 117 10.80 -0.65 -4.47
C PHE A 117 10.12 -1.54 -5.51
N LEU A 118 10.01 -1.11 -6.78
CA LEU A 118 9.62 -1.94 -7.91
C LEU A 118 10.82 -2.76 -8.40
#